data_AF-A0A3D5YT71-F1
#
_entry.id   AF-A0A3D5YT71-F1
#
_cell.length_a   1.000
_cell.length_b   1.000
_cell.length_c   1.000
_cell.angle_alpha   90.00
_cell.angle_beta   90.00
_cell.angle_gamma   90.00
#
_symmetry.space_group_name_H-M   'P 1'
#
loop_
_entity.id
_entity.type
_entity.pdbx_description
1 polymer ?
#
loop_
_entity_poly.entity_id
_entity_poly.type
_entity_poly.pdbx_seq_one_letter_code
_entity_poly.pdbx_strand_id
1 'polypeptide(L)' 'MSWLSKLLPPKVKVDSADKANVPEGLWHKCDKCNEILYHTDLASNLQVCPKCNHHHQINAR' A
#
# COMPACT_ATOMS: atom_id res chain seq x y z
N MET A 1 -31.85 26.61 -22.42
CA MET A 1 -30.65 27.15 -23.11
C MET A 1 -29.68 27.71 -22.08
N SER A 2 -29.02 26.84 -21.31
CA SER A 2 -28.00 27.25 -20.33
C SER A 2 -26.68 27.43 -21.07
N TRP A 3 -26.20 28.67 -21.18
CA TRP A 3 -24.94 29.00 -21.85
C TRP A 3 -23.71 28.54 -21.05
N LEU A 4 -23.89 28.28 -19.75
CA LEU A 4 -22.82 27.93 -18.82
C LEU A 4 -22.22 26.54 -19.07
N SER A 5 -22.95 25.63 -19.72
CA SER A 5 -22.46 24.30 -20.08
C SER A 5 -21.49 24.29 -21.26
N LYS A 6 -21.28 25.44 -21.93
CA LYS A 6 -20.29 25.58 -23.02
C LYS A 6 -18.87 25.93 -22.54
N LEU A 7 -18.72 26.34 -21.27
CA LEU A 7 -17.44 26.73 -20.69
C LEU A 7 -16.86 25.69 -19.73
N LEU A 8 -17.60 24.61 -19.43
CA LEU A 8 -17.05 23.54 -18.63
C LEU A 8 -16.23 22.60 -19.53
N PRO A 9 -14.92 22.41 -19.27
CA PRO A 9 -14.17 21.36 -19.94
C PRO A 9 -14.87 20.02 -19.70
N PRO A 10 -14.91 19.13 -20.71
CA PRO A 10 -15.56 17.83 -20.56
C PRO A 10 -14.95 17.14 -19.33
N LYS A 11 -15.82 16.71 -18.41
CA LYS A 11 -15.44 15.92 -17.22
C LYS A 11 -14.45 14.86 -17.69
N VAL A 12 -13.19 15.01 -17.30
CA VAL A 12 -12.15 14.02 -17.54
C VAL A 12 -12.64 12.75 -16.89
N LYS A 13 -13.09 11.80 -17.72
CA LYS A 13 -13.36 10.44 -17.26
C LYS A 13 -11.98 9.86 -17.00
N VAL A 14 -11.55 9.95 -15.75
CA VAL A 14 -10.37 9.22 -15.30
C VAL A 14 -10.81 7.77 -15.23
N ASP A 15 -10.71 7.08 -16.36
CA ASP A 15 -10.92 5.64 -16.42
C ASP A 15 -9.95 5.05 -15.41
N SER A 16 -10.50 4.47 -14.34
CA SER A 16 -9.73 3.96 -13.18
C SER A 16 -8.97 2.67 -13.52
N ALA A 17 -8.61 2.49 -14.80
CA ALA A 17 -7.89 1.36 -15.35
C ALA A 17 -6.37 1.44 -15.10
N ASP A 18 -5.84 2.64 -14.82
CA ASP A 18 -4.46 2.82 -14.36
C ASP A 18 -4.42 2.93 -12.83
N LYS A 19 -5.00 1.94 -12.13
CA LYS A 19 -4.49 1.63 -10.79
C LYS A 19 -3.07 1.12 -11.02
N ALA A 20 -2.12 2.04 -10.91
CA ALA A 20 -0.70 1.76 -10.93
C ALA A 20 -0.46 0.41 -10.27
N ASN A 21 0.28 -0.48 -10.95
CA ASN A 21 0.90 -1.67 -10.36
C ASN A 21 1.85 -1.18 -9.25
N VAL A 22 1.30 -0.69 -8.14
CA VAL A 22 2.05 -0.47 -6.91
C VAL A 22 2.47 -1.89 -6.55
N PRO A 23 3.77 -2.19 -6.54
CA PRO A 23 4.23 -3.51 -6.17
C PRO A 23 3.72 -3.81 -4.76
N GLU A 24 2.67 -4.63 -4.67
CA GLU A 24 2.10 -5.07 -3.41
C GLU A 24 3.21 -5.80 -2.63
N GLY A 25 3.38 -5.47 -1.36
CA GLY A 25 4.33 -6.19 -0.48
C GLY A 25 5.63 -5.48 -0.11
N LEU A 26 5.82 -4.19 -0.40
CA LEU A 26 6.95 -3.42 0.16
C LEU A 26 6.82 -3.17 1.67
N TRP A 27 5.59 -3.03 2.14
CA TRP A 27 5.28 -2.60 3.50
C TRP A 27 4.51 -3.69 4.24
N HIS A 28 4.91 -3.96 5.47
CA HIS A 28 4.27 -4.90 6.38
C HIS A 28 3.95 -4.20 7.71
N LYS A 29 2.71 -4.32 8.18
CA LYS A 29 2.32 -3.74 9.46
C LYS A 29 2.55 -4.74 10.59
N CYS A 30 3.18 -4.33 11.68
CA CYS A 30 3.34 -5.19 12.84
C CYS A 30 2.06 -5.24 13.70
N ASP A 31 1.56 -6.44 14.02
CA ASP A 31 0.35 -6.62 14.83
C ASP A 31 0.51 -6.19 16.30
N LYS A 32 1.74 -6.24 16.83
CA LYS A 32 2.02 -5.90 18.24
C LYS A 32 2.22 -4.41 18.48
N CYS A 33 3.01 -3.75 17.64
CA CYS A 33 3.35 -2.32 17.82
C CYS A 33 2.71 -1.38 16.80
N ASN A 34 1.96 -1.90 15.83
CA ASN A 34 1.35 -1.13 14.73
C ASN A 34 2.33 -0.34 13.85
N GLU A 35 3.63 -0.60 13.97
CA GLU A 35 4.66 0.02 13.13
C GLU A 35 4.58 -0.50 11.69
N ILE A 36 4.81 0.39 10.73
CA ILE A 36 4.96 0.05 9.31
C ILE A 36 6.43 -0.30 9.07
N LEU A 37 6.70 -1.54 8.68
CA LEU A 37 8.02 -2.09 8.44
C LEU A 37 8.21 -2.35 6.95
N TYR A 38 9.44 -2.22 6.46
CA TYR A 38 9.76 -2.69 5.11
C TYR A 38 9.88 -4.22 5.10
N HIS A 39 9.41 -4.85 4.02
CA HIS A 39 9.51 -6.29 3.87
C HIS A 39 10.97 -6.78 3.79
N THR A 40 11.88 -5.98 3.23
CA THR A 40 13.32 -6.26 3.22
C THR A 40 13.90 -6.36 4.63
N ASP A 41 13.51 -5.44 5.50
CA ASP A 41 14.00 -5.35 6.87
C ASP A 41 13.40 -6.48 7.73
N LEU A 42 12.15 -6.83 7.46
CA LEU A 42 11.47 -7.94 8.12
C LEU A 42 12.07 -9.30 7.70
N ALA A 43 12.39 -9.47 6.41
CA ALA A 43 13.02 -10.67 5.88
C ALA A 43 14.47 -10.85 6.38
N SER A 44 15.26 -9.78 6.43
CA SER A 44 16.64 -9.82 6.97
C SER A 44 16.67 -10.14 8.47
N ASN A 45 15.65 -9.73 9.21
CA ASN A 45 15.46 -10.04 10.62
C ASN A 45 14.68 -11.34 10.90
N LEU A 46 14.62 -12.28 9.94
CA LEU A 46 13.96 -13.58 10.10
C LEU A 46 12.49 -13.48 10.55
N GLN A 47 11.74 -12.54 9.98
CA GLN A 47 10.34 -12.28 10.31
C GLN A 47 10.14 -11.81 11.77
N VAL A 48 11.14 -11.13 12.35
CA VAL A 48 11.06 -10.51 13.68
C VAL A 48 10.98 -9.00 13.54
N CYS A 49 10.02 -8.37 14.23
CA CYS A 49 9.89 -6.92 14.25
C CYS A 49 11.06 -6.27 15.02
N PRO A 50 11.83 -5.35 14.39
CA PRO A 50 12.98 -4.72 15.02
C PRO A 50 12.62 -3.73 16.14
N LYS A 51 11.37 -3.26 16.21
CA LYS A 51 10.95 -2.28 17.24
C LYS A 51 10.43 -2.93 18.53
N CYS A 52 9.74 -4.06 18.43
CA CYS A 52 9.03 -4.66 19.57
C CYS A 52 9.37 -6.14 19.81
N ASN A 53 10.31 -6.69 19.04
CA ASN A 53 10.77 -8.09 19.08
C ASN A 53 9.60 -9.09 18.98
N HIS A 54 8.58 -8.75 18.20
CA HIS A 54 7.48 -9.67 17.91
C HIS A 54 7.86 -10.59 16.75
N HIS A 55 7.61 -11.89 16.91
CA HIS A 55 7.81 -12.88 15.87
C HIS A 55 6.54 -13.01 15.01
N HIS A 56 6.69 -12.84 13.71
CA HIS A 56 5.63 -13.05 12.73
C HIS A 56 5.54 -14.55 12.37
N GLN A 57 4.37 -14.96 11.86
CA GLN A 57 4.17 -16.34 11.42
C GLN A 57 5.01 -16.61 10.15
N ILE A 58 5.69 -17.75 10.14
CA ILE A 58 6.43 -18.24 8.99
C ILE A 58 5.76 -19.53 8.54
N ASN A 59 5.35 -19.59 7.26
CA ASN A 59 4.77 -20.80 6.71
C ASN A 59 5.83 -21.91 6.64
N ALA A 60 5.46 -23.11 7.10
CA ALA A 60 6.25 -24.31 6.87
C ALA A 60 6.28 -24.63 5.36
N ARG A 61 7.44 -25.04 4.85
CA ARG A 61 7.69 -25.28 3.43
C ARG A 61 7.14 -26.61 2.95
#